data_AF-A0AAW2JFT2-F1
#
_entry.id   AF-A0AAW2JFT2-F1
#
_cell.length_a   1.000
_cell.length_b   1.000
_cell.length_c   1.000
_cell.angle_alpha   90.00
_cell.angle_beta   90.00
_cell.angle_gamma   90.00
#
_symmetry.space_group_name_H-M   'P 1'
#
loop_
_entity.id
_entity.type
_entity.pdbx_description
1 polymer ?
#
loop_
_entity_poly.entity_id
_entity_poly.type
_entity_poly.pdbx_seq_one_letter_code
_entity_poly.pdbx_strand_id
1 'polypeptide(L)'
;MEAHGGGHGLAHGDPWRRGPKDEAHDGDGGNKEIMSNNPLTVILDNNKFNGTNYTDWLRNLRIVLDYENQRYIMDKPLPQTLPDGSSSEERETFERWHADHRKVRSIILASMSNDVQKQYDRLDDVASILQRMKEVYVIPDRHTRYVATKEFFRAKMTEGSSVQEHGVKMLSLVEKIEDLKAGLDK
;
A
#
# COMPACT_ATOMS: atom_id res chain seq x y z
N MET A 1 -52.13 12.77 -13.70
CA MET A 1 -51.44 13.39 -12.54
C MET A 1 -51.73 12.46 -11.38
N GLU A 2 -50.81 11.73 -10.76
CA GLU A 2 -49.41 12.01 -10.45
C GLU A 2 -48.55 10.74 -10.52
N ALA A 3 -47.23 10.94 -10.56
CA ALA A 3 -46.19 9.94 -10.75
C ALA A 3 -45.72 9.35 -9.41
N HIS A 4 -45.50 8.03 -9.36
CA HIS A 4 -44.63 7.42 -8.36
C HIS A 4 -43.32 6.97 -9.02
N GLY A 5 -42.28 7.78 -8.82
CA GLY A 5 -40.90 7.41 -9.10
C GLY A 5 -40.37 6.49 -8.00
N GLY A 6 -40.10 5.24 -8.33
CA GLY A 6 -39.33 4.32 -7.49
C GLY A 6 -37.84 4.60 -7.65
N GLY A 7 -37.27 5.32 -6.70
CA GLY A 7 -35.82 5.50 -6.60
C GLY A 7 -35.16 4.25 -6.02
N HIS A 8 -34.35 3.58 -6.84
CA HIS A 8 -33.37 2.59 -6.39
C HIS A 8 -32.33 3.26 -5.47
N GLY A 9 -32.38 2.94 -4.17
CA GLY A 9 -31.28 3.18 -3.24
C GLY A 9 -30.32 1.99 -3.24
N LEU A 10 -29.14 2.18 -3.83
CA LEU A 10 -28.02 1.24 -3.76
C LEU A 10 -27.60 1.08 -2.30
N ALA A 11 -27.78 -0.11 -1.74
CA ALA A 11 -27.29 -0.46 -0.42
C ALA A 11 -25.75 -0.48 -0.43
N HIS A 12 -25.12 0.56 0.11
CA HIS A 12 -23.76 0.47 0.61
C HIS A 12 -23.80 -0.48 1.82
N GLY A 13 -23.22 -1.67 1.67
CA GLY A 13 -23.17 -2.65 2.75
C GLY A 13 -22.37 -2.13 3.93
N ASP A 14 -22.95 -2.21 5.13
CA ASP A 14 -22.28 -1.89 6.39
C ASP A 14 -20.98 -2.70 6.56
N PRO A 15 -19.84 -2.06 6.86
CA PRO A 15 -18.56 -2.73 7.07
C PRO A 15 -18.55 -3.69 8.27
N TRP A 16 -19.54 -3.58 9.16
CA TRP A 16 -19.58 -4.24 10.46
C TRP A 16 -20.15 -5.66 10.45
N ARG A 17 -20.74 -6.13 9.33
CA ARG A 17 -21.57 -7.35 9.33
C ARG A 17 -20.93 -8.66 8.86
N ARG A 18 -19.60 -8.75 8.70
CA ARG A 18 -18.95 -10.03 8.36
C ARG A 18 -17.61 -10.24 9.09
N GLY A 19 -17.71 -10.77 10.31
CA GLY A 19 -16.65 -11.54 10.98
C GLY A 19 -17.07 -13.01 11.11
N PRO A 20 -16.12 -13.96 11.31
CA PRO A 20 -16.40 -15.39 11.28
C PRO A 20 -17.29 -15.81 12.45
N LYS A 21 -18.24 -16.69 12.16
CA LYS A 21 -19.05 -17.38 13.16
C LYS A 21 -18.25 -18.51 13.82
N ASP A 22 -18.46 -18.63 15.11
CA ASP A 22 -18.30 -19.80 15.96
C ASP A 22 -16.86 -20.22 16.31
N GLU A 23 -16.40 -19.79 17.49
CA GLU A 23 -15.71 -20.66 18.45
C GLU A 23 -15.93 -20.09 19.85
N ALA A 24 -16.64 -20.86 20.69
CA ALA A 24 -16.84 -20.54 22.10
C ALA A 24 -15.51 -20.78 22.85
N HIS A 25 -15.10 -19.84 23.69
CA HIS A 25 -14.06 -20.10 24.68
C HIS A 25 -14.46 -19.52 26.03
N ASP A 26 -14.70 -20.42 26.98
CA ASP A 26 -14.82 -20.10 28.41
C ASP A 26 -13.53 -19.45 28.91
N GLY A 27 -13.69 -18.45 29.78
CA GLY A 27 -12.59 -17.63 30.28
C GLY A 27 -11.78 -18.27 31.41
N ASP A 28 -10.52 -17.84 31.53
CA ASP A 28 -9.87 -17.48 32.79
C ASP A 28 -8.46 -16.89 32.49
N GLY A 29 -8.06 -15.90 33.28
CA GLY A 29 -6.67 -15.78 33.71
C GLY A 29 -5.68 -15.03 32.82
N GLY A 30 -5.56 -13.72 33.07
CA GLY A 30 -4.26 -13.06 33.05
C GLY A 30 -3.85 -12.45 31.70
N ASN A 31 -4.16 -11.16 31.56
CA ASN A 31 -3.53 -10.31 30.56
C ASN A 31 -2.01 -10.26 30.80
N LYS A 32 -1.29 -11.09 30.06
CA LYS A 32 0.13 -10.89 29.78
C LYS A 32 0.30 -11.17 28.30
N GLU A 33 -0.20 -10.25 27.48
CA GLU A 33 0.22 -10.12 26.10
C GLU A 33 1.73 -9.88 26.15
N ILE A 34 2.50 -10.97 26.06
CA ILE A 34 3.93 -10.92 25.77
C ILE A 34 4.00 -10.16 24.46
N MET A 35 4.61 -8.97 24.46
CA MET A 35 4.94 -8.27 23.21
C MET A 35 5.68 -9.28 22.35
N SER A 36 4.97 -9.88 21.40
CA SER A 36 5.50 -10.91 20.55
C SER A 36 6.55 -10.21 19.70
N ASN A 37 7.83 -10.49 19.99
CA ASN A 37 8.89 -10.15 19.07
C ASN A 37 8.62 -10.96 17.81
N ASN A 38 7.95 -10.34 16.84
CA ASN A 38 7.71 -10.97 15.56
C ASN A 38 9.06 -11.25 14.89
N PRO A 39 9.44 -12.53 14.74
CA PRO A 39 10.75 -12.89 14.24
C PRO A 39 10.94 -12.47 12.78
N LEU A 40 9.85 -12.17 12.06
CA LEU A 40 9.89 -11.71 10.69
C LEU A 40 10.26 -10.23 10.57
N THR A 41 10.22 -9.43 11.65
CA THR A 41 10.60 -8.01 11.58
C THR A 41 12.05 -7.81 11.12
N VAL A 42 12.93 -8.78 11.34
CA VAL A 42 14.30 -8.79 10.83
C VAL A 42 14.39 -8.65 9.30
N ILE A 43 13.37 -9.10 8.55
CA ILE A 43 13.35 -8.95 7.10
C ILE A 43 13.28 -7.47 6.70
N LEU A 44 12.57 -6.65 7.48
CA LEU A 44 12.42 -5.21 7.25
C LEU A 44 13.67 -4.45 7.64
N ASP A 45 14.39 -4.91 8.67
CA ASP A 45 15.68 -4.32 9.05
C ASP A 45 16.76 -4.62 8.02
N ASN A 46 16.80 -5.84 7.48
CA ASN A 46 17.75 -6.22 6.44
C ASN A 46 17.42 -5.60 5.08
N ASN A 47 16.15 -5.25 4.84
CA ASN A 47 15.66 -4.71 3.57
C ASN A 47 14.94 -3.38 3.76
N LYS A 48 15.55 -2.47 4.51
CA LYS A 48 14.97 -1.14 4.76
C LYS A 48 14.64 -0.44 3.45
N PHE A 49 13.50 0.26 3.44
CA PHE A 49 13.14 1.09 2.31
C PHE A 49 14.11 2.26 2.19
N ASN A 50 14.79 2.35 1.04
CA ASN A 50 15.83 3.35 0.78
C ASN A 50 15.49 4.28 -0.40
N GLY A 51 14.26 4.19 -0.92
CA GLY A 51 13.80 4.99 -2.06
C GLY A 51 13.91 4.28 -3.42
N THR A 52 14.69 3.20 -3.55
CA THR A 52 14.86 2.48 -4.83
C THR A 52 14.22 1.11 -4.84
N ASN A 53 13.94 0.51 -3.67
CA ASN A 53 13.46 -0.86 -3.51
C ASN A 53 11.97 -0.95 -3.12
N TYR A 54 11.12 -0.06 -3.63
CA TYR A 54 9.72 0.07 -3.18
C TYR A 54 8.92 -1.25 -3.31
N THR A 55 9.07 -1.95 -4.44
CA THR A 55 8.32 -3.19 -4.72
C THR A 55 8.66 -4.29 -3.73
N ASP A 56 9.95 -4.52 -3.49
CA ASP A 56 10.42 -5.58 -2.60
C ASP A 56 10.19 -5.23 -1.13
N TRP A 57 10.40 -3.98 -0.75
CA TRP A 57 10.02 -3.49 0.57
C TRP A 57 8.53 -3.68 0.84
N LEU A 58 7.65 -3.30 -0.10
CA LEU A 58 6.20 -3.45 0.05
C LEU A 58 5.79 -4.93 0.15
N ARG A 59 6.49 -5.82 -0.58
CA ARG A 59 6.29 -7.28 -0.48
C ARG A 59 6.67 -7.78 0.91
N ASN A 60 7.83 -7.39 1.42
CA ASN A 60 8.32 -7.75 2.75
C ASN A 60 7.39 -7.23 3.87
N LEU A 61 6.94 -5.97 3.74
CA LEU A 61 5.98 -5.37 4.66
C LEU A 61 4.69 -6.18 4.73
N ARG A 62 4.13 -6.57 3.58
CA ARG A 62 2.91 -7.38 3.52
C ARG A 62 3.07 -8.72 4.23
N ILE A 63 4.21 -9.39 4.05
CA ILE A 63 4.50 -10.67 4.73
C ILE A 63 4.49 -10.48 6.26
N VAL A 64 5.17 -9.45 6.75
CA VAL A 64 5.20 -9.14 8.19
C VAL A 64 3.80 -8.82 8.72
N LEU A 65 3.01 -8.04 7.99
CA LEU A 65 1.66 -7.65 8.40
C LEU A 65 0.64 -8.79 8.30
N ASP A 66 0.81 -9.72 7.34
CA ASP A 66 0.01 -10.94 7.26
C ASP A 66 0.26 -11.83 8.46
N TYR A 67 1.52 -11.98 8.88
CA TYR A 67 1.88 -12.75 10.08
C TYR A 67 1.26 -12.16 11.36
N GLU A 68 1.14 -10.84 11.43
CA GLU A 68 0.53 -10.12 12.56
C GLU A 68 -1.00 -10.06 12.49
N ASN A 69 -1.62 -10.57 11.42
CA ASN A 69 -3.05 -10.38 11.11
C ASN A 69 -3.48 -8.90 10.99
N GLN A 70 -2.57 -8.03 10.56
CA GLN A 70 -2.76 -6.57 10.50
C GLN A 70 -2.80 -6.00 9.08
N ARG A 71 -2.69 -6.83 8.04
CA ARG A 71 -2.70 -6.37 6.65
C ARG A 71 -3.94 -5.54 6.28
N TYR A 72 -5.08 -5.82 6.92
CA TYR A 72 -6.33 -5.11 6.70
C TYR A 72 -6.24 -3.59 6.97
N ILE A 73 -5.27 -3.13 7.78
CA ILE A 73 -5.02 -1.71 8.06
C ILE A 73 -4.54 -0.96 6.80
N MET A 74 -3.87 -1.64 5.86
CA MET A 74 -3.40 -1.01 4.63
C MET A 74 -4.53 -0.73 3.63
N ASP A 75 -5.59 -1.54 3.68
CA ASP A 75 -6.64 -1.56 2.66
C ASP A 75 -7.90 -0.81 3.11
N LYS A 76 -8.10 -0.65 4.43
CA LYS A 76 -9.30 -0.04 5.00
C LYS A 76 -9.01 1.37 5.51
N PRO A 77 -9.92 2.34 5.29
CA PRO A 77 -9.78 3.66 5.86
C PRO A 77 -9.86 3.61 7.39
N LEU A 78 -9.20 4.58 8.02
CA LEU A 78 -9.29 4.87 9.45
C LEU A 78 -10.75 5.13 9.85
N PRO A 79 -11.38 4.30 10.70
CA PRO A 79 -12.67 4.61 11.29
C PRO A 79 -12.53 5.86 12.17
N GLN A 80 -13.41 6.84 11.97
CA GLN A 80 -13.27 8.16 12.60
C GLN A 80 -14.01 8.27 13.93
N THR A 81 -15.18 7.64 14.07
CA THR A 81 -16.01 7.75 15.28
C THR A 81 -16.85 6.49 15.52
N LEU A 82 -17.10 6.20 16.80
CA LEU A 82 -18.13 5.27 17.25
C LEU A 82 -19.43 6.05 17.50
N PRO A 83 -20.61 5.57 17.05
CA PRO A 83 -21.90 6.15 17.41
C PRO A 83 -22.18 6.10 18.92
N ASP A 84 -22.96 7.06 19.40
CA ASP A 84 -23.49 7.02 20.76
C ASP A 84 -24.42 5.81 20.94
N GLY A 85 -24.20 5.04 22.01
CA GLY A 85 -24.93 3.80 22.26
C GLY A 85 -24.33 2.54 21.63
N SER A 86 -23.13 2.64 21.05
CA SER A 86 -22.39 1.46 20.57
C SER A 86 -22.22 0.38 21.64
N SER A 87 -22.27 -0.87 21.19
CA SER A 87 -22.11 -2.04 22.05
C SER A 87 -20.67 -2.12 22.61
N SER A 88 -20.48 -2.94 23.65
CA SER A 88 -19.14 -3.20 24.18
C SER A 88 -18.22 -3.81 23.12
N GLU A 89 -18.74 -4.70 22.28
CA GLU A 89 -18.02 -5.39 21.20
C GLU A 89 -17.58 -4.43 20.09
N GLU A 90 -18.45 -3.47 19.73
CA GLU A 90 -18.13 -2.43 18.74
C GLU A 90 -17.02 -1.51 19.26
N ARG A 91 -17.08 -1.13 20.54
CA ARG A 91 -16.04 -0.32 21.17
C ARG A 91 -14.70 -1.04 21.23
N GLU A 92 -14.70 -2.32 21.60
CA GLU A 92 -13.48 -3.14 21.61
C GLU A 92 -12.87 -3.26 20.20
N THR A 93 -13.71 -3.51 19.19
CA THR A 93 -13.25 -3.60 17.80
C THR A 93 -12.62 -2.28 17.32
N PHE A 94 -13.22 -1.15 17.67
CA PHE A 94 -12.69 0.18 17.33
C PHE A 94 -11.34 0.45 18.01
N GLU A 95 -11.22 0.19 19.31
CA GLU A 95 -9.96 0.37 20.03
C GLU A 95 -8.85 -0.54 19.50
N ARG A 96 -9.19 -1.80 19.21
CA ARG A 96 -8.26 -2.76 18.59
C ARG A 96 -7.79 -2.25 17.24
N TRP A 97 -8.71 -1.76 16.40
CA TRP A 97 -8.35 -1.20 15.10
C TRP A 97 -7.35 -0.04 15.26
N HIS A 98 -7.58 0.88 16.20
CA HIS A 98 -6.67 2.00 16.45
C HIS A 98 -5.31 1.57 16.99
N ALA A 99 -5.27 0.53 17.83
CA ALA A 99 -4.03 -0.06 18.32
C ALA A 99 -3.24 -0.70 17.17
N ASP A 100 -3.91 -1.49 16.32
CA ASP A 100 -3.32 -2.11 15.14
C ASP A 100 -2.81 -1.04 14.17
N HIS A 101 -3.57 0.03 13.93
CA HIS A 101 -3.13 1.15 13.09
C HIS A 101 -1.86 1.83 13.61
N ARG A 102 -1.78 2.13 14.91
CA ARG A 102 -0.55 2.67 15.52
C ARG A 102 0.63 1.73 15.36
N LYS A 103 0.41 0.41 15.51
CA LYS A 103 1.44 -0.62 15.33
C LYS A 103 1.92 -0.68 13.88
N VAL A 104 1.00 -0.77 12.91
CA VAL A 104 1.35 -0.80 11.47
C VAL A 104 2.09 0.46 11.05
N ARG A 105 1.64 1.64 11.48
CA ARG A 105 2.35 2.90 11.22
C ARG A 105 3.78 2.86 11.74
N SER A 106 3.97 2.35 12.96
CA SER A 106 5.30 2.22 13.57
C SER A 106 6.20 1.26 12.79
N ILE A 107 5.66 0.11 12.34
CA ILE A 107 6.37 -0.85 11.50
C ILE A 107 6.81 -0.21 10.18
N ILE A 108 5.90 0.50 9.50
CA ILE A 108 6.19 1.19 8.23
C ILE A 108 7.35 2.18 8.42
N LEU A 109 7.27 3.06 9.42
CA LEU A 109 8.30 4.07 9.66
C LEU A 109 9.65 3.45 10.10
N ALA A 110 9.63 2.44 10.96
CA ALA A 110 10.85 1.75 11.41
C ALA A 110 11.58 1.00 10.28
N SER A 111 10.80 0.50 9.31
CA SER A 111 11.31 -0.21 8.13
C SER A 111 11.91 0.70 7.05
N MET A 112 12.00 2.01 7.29
CA MET A 112 12.62 2.97 6.38
C MET A 112 14.06 3.30 6.81
N SER A 113 14.89 3.73 5.87
CA SER A 113 16.12 4.44 6.20
C SER A 113 15.80 5.81 6.81
N ASN A 114 16.69 6.33 7.65
CA ASN A 114 16.45 7.57 8.39
C ASN A 114 16.09 8.76 7.50
N ASP A 115 16.70 8.87 6.31
CA ASP A 115 16.46 10.00 5.41
C ASP A 115 15.11 9.90 4.69
N VAL A 116 14.61 8.68 4.47
CA VAL A 116 13.26 8.46 3.94
C VAL A 116 12.23 8.63 5.06
N GLN A 117 12.48 8.07 6.24
CA GLN A 117 11.58 8.13 7.39
C GLN A 117 11.19 9.58 7.75
N LYS A 118 12.14 10.52 7.77
CA LYS A 118 11.91 11.96 8.03
C LYS A 118 10.92 12.62 7.07
N GLN A 119 10.67 12.04 5.91
CA GLN A 119 9.72 12.58 4.94
C GLN A 119 8.27 12.18 5.26
N TYR A 120 8.08 11.12 6.05
CA TYR A 120 6.79 10.50 6.34
C TYR A 120 6.42 10.50 7.83
N ASP A 121 7.35 10.78 8.75
CA ASP A 121 7.16 10.72 10.21
C ASP A 121 6.06 11.64 10.76
N ARG A 122 5.76 12.74 10.07
CA ARG A 122 4.68 13.69 10.40
C ARG A 122 3.30 13.27 9.89
N LEU A 123 3.19 12.20 9.10
CA LEU A 123 1.89 11.70 8.65
C LEU A 123 1.32 10.77 9.70
N ASP A 124 0.10 11.04 10.16
CA ASP A 124 -0.54 10.29 11.25
C ASP A 124 -1.27 9.04 10.78
N ASP A 125 -1.63 8.97 9.50
CA ASP A 125 -2.44 7.91 8.89
C ASP A 125 -1.63 7.05 7.91
N VAL A 126 -1.82 5.72 8.01
CA VAL A 126 -1.18 4.72 7.15
C VAL A 126 -1.55 4.92 5.68
N ALA A 127 -2.81 5.24 5.37
CA ALA A 127 -3.26 5.42 3.99
C ALA A 127 -2.54 6.59 3.31
N SER A 128 -2.38 7.71 4.02
CA SER A 128 -1.66 8.90 3.57
C SER A 128 -0.19 8.62 3.30
N ILE A 129 0.48 7.84 4.18
CA ILE A 129 1.86 7.41 3.97
C ILE A 129 1.97 6.59 2.68
N LEU A 130 1.17 5.52 2.57
CA LEU A 130 1.23 4.60 1.42
C LEU A 130 0.85 5.29 0.10
N GLN A 131 -0.14 6.19 0.13
CA GLN A 131 -0.55 6.96 -1.04
C GLN A 131 0.56 7.89 -1.51
N ARG A 132 1.18 8.65 -0.60
CA ARG A 132 2.30 9.52 -0.95
C ARG A 132 3.50 8.74 -1.45
N MET A 133 3.80 7.58 -0.87
CA MET A 133 4.87 6.71 -1.38
C MET A 133 4.59 6.22 -2.80
N LYS A 134 3.35 5.81 -3.09
CA LYS A 134 2.95 5.39 -4.44
C LYS A 134 3.10 6.53 -5.46
N GLU A 135 2.73 7.76 -5.08
CA GLU A 135 2.90 8.95 -5.91
C GLU A 135 4.36 9.27 -6.20
N VAL A 136 5.25 9.08 -5.25
CA VAL A 136 6.68 9.41 -5.41
C VAL A 136 7.43 8.30 -6.14
N TYR A 137 7.23 7.03 -5.77
CA TYR A 137 8.10 5.93 -6.19
C TYR A 137 7.52 5.02 -7.27
N VAL A 138 6.21 5.10 -7.57
CA VAL A 138 5.54 4.16 -8.48
C VAL A 138 4.96 4.86 -9.71
N ILE A 139 4.21 5.95 -9.51
CA ILE A 139 3.50 6.62 -10.61
C ILE A 139 4.46 7.21 -11.66
N PRO A 140 5.52 7.95 -11.28
CA PRO A 140 6.41 8.56 -12.26
C PRO A 140 7.15 7.52 -13.10
N ASP A 141 7.63 6.44 -12.47
CA ASP A 141 8.28 5.32 -13.16
C ASP A 141 7.34 4.67 -14.19
N ARG A 142 6.11 4.32 -13.77
CA ARG A 142 5.10 3.74 -14.67
C ARG A 142 4.77 4.66 -15.85
N HIS A 143 4.58 5.95 -15.58
CA HIS A 143 4.28 6.93 -16.62
C HIS A 143 5.45 7.06 -17.60
N THR A 144 6.68 7.20 -17.09
CA THR A 144 7.89 7.36 -17.91
C THR A 144 8.14 6.13 -18.76
N ARG A 145 7.97 4.93 -18.20
CA ARG A 145 8.08 3.66 -18.92
C ARG A 145 7.00 3.55 -20.00
N TYR A 146 5.76 3.89 -19.68
CA TYR A 146 4.68 3.88 -20.67
C TYR A 146 4.97 4.82 -21.84
N VAL A 147 5.42 6.05 -21.57
CA VAL A 147 5.77 7.03 -22.60
C VAL A 147 6.91 6.51 -23.48
N ALA A 148 8.00 6.03 -22.90
CA ALA A 148 9.15 5.52 -23.65
C ALA A 148 8.77 4.32 -24.53
N THR A 149 8.05 3.33 -23.98
CA THR A 149 7.56 2.17 -24.74
C THR A 149 6.62 2.58 -25.87
N LYS A 150 5.71 3.51 -25.62
CA LYS A 150 4.79 4.02 -26.64
C LYS A 150 5.53 4.74 -27.77
N GLU A 151 6.54 5.55 -27.44
CA GLU A 151 7.38 6.22 -28.43
C GLU A 151 8.17 5.22 -29.28
N PHE A 152 8.77 4.20 -28.65
CA PHE A 152 9.47 3.13 -29.34
C PHE A 152 8.58 2.40 -30.35
N PHE A 153 7.39 1.94 -29.93
CA PHE A 153 6.47 1.23 -30.82
C PHE A 153 5.87 2.11 -31.93
N ARG A 154 5.80 3.43 -31.72
CA ARG A 154 5.29 4.38 -32.71
C ARG A 154 6.37 4.91 -33.64
N ALA A 155 7.63 4.74 -33.30
CA ALA A 155 8.74 5.20 -34.11
C ALA A 155 8.72 4.49 -35.47
N LYS A 156 8.60 5.28 -36.53
CA LYS A 156 8.78 4.86 -37.91
C LYS A 156 9.82 5.76 -38.54
N MET A 157 10.63 5.19 -39.43
CA MET A 157 11.48 5.99 -40.29
C MET A 157 10.60 6.78 -41.26
N THR A 158 10.90 8.06 -41.43
CA THR A 158 10.29 8.89 -42.48
C THR A 158 11.03 8.68 -43.79
N GLU A 159 10.32 8.71 -44.90
CA GLU A 159 10.96 8.60 -46.23
C GLU A 159 11.99 9.72 -46.43
N GLY A 160 13.17 9.36 -46.94
CA GLY A 160 14.29 10.29 -47.11
C GLY A 160 15.08 10.63 -45.84
N SER A 161 14.73 10.06 -44.66
CA SER A 161 15.52 10.25 -43.43
C SER A 161 16.73 9.32 -43.30
N SER A 162 17.70 9.73 -42.49
CA SER A 162 18.90 8.94 -42.21
C SER A 162 18.59 7.70 -41.36
N VAL A 163 18.99 6.52 -41.86
CA VAL A 163 18.93 5.26 -41.12
C VAL A 163 19.73 5.34 -39.81
N GLN A 164 20.89 5.98 -39.85
CA GLN A 164 21.78 6.09 -38.69
C GLN A 164 21.14 6.92 -37.57
N GLU A 165 20.56 8.08 -37.91
CA GLU A 165 19.89 8.94 -36.92
C GLU A 165 18.67 8.24 -36.30
N HIS A 166 17.90 7.53 -37.13
CA HIS A 166 16.80 6.70 -36.63
C HIS A 166 17.31 5.59 -35.69
N GLY A 167 18.39 4.90 -36.06
CA GLY A 167 19.00 3.87 -35.25
C GLY A 167 19.46 4.39 -33.88
N VAL A 168 20.10 5.56 -33.84
CA VAL A 168 20.51 6.21 -32.58
C VAL A 168 19.29 6.56 -31.72
N LYS A 169 18.22 7.11 -32.31
CA LYS A 169 16.98 7.41 -31.59
C LYS A 169 16.35 6.14 -30.99
N MET A 170 16.27 5.06 -31.77
CA MET A 170 15.73 3.79 -31.30
C MET A 170 16.56 3.20 -30.18
N LEU A 171 17.89 3.23 -30.30
CA LEU A 171 18.81 2.77 -29.26
C LEU A 171 18.59 3.54 -27.94
N SER A 172 18.50 4.87 -28.00
CA SER A 172 18.27 5.68 -26.80
C SER A 172 16.95 5.37 -26.10
N LEU A 173 15.91 4.97 -26.84
CA LEU A 173 14.62 4.55 -26.28
C LEU A 173 14.73 3.17 -25.63
N VAL A 174 15.49 2.24 -26.23
CA VAL A 174 15.75 0.91 -25.64
C VAL A 174 16.51 1.04 -24.33
N GLU A 175 17.61 1.79 -24.31
CA GLU A 175 18.42 2.04 -23.09
C GLU A 175 17.55 2.63 -21.98
N LYS A 176 16.72 3.64 -22.30
CA LYS A 176 15.79 4.24 -21.34
C LYS A 176 14.75 3.23 -20.79
N ILE A 177 14.26 2.31 -21.62
CA ILE A 177 13.33 1.27 -21.18
C ILE A 177 14.04 0.24 -20.29
N GLU A 178 15.28 -0.12 -20.62
CA GLU A 178 16.11 -1.04 -19.85
C GLU A 178 16.45 -0.49 -18.46
N ASP A 179 16.84 0.78 -18.36
CA ASP A 179 17.09 1.45 -17.09
C ASP A 179 15.85 1.45 -16.20
N LEU A 180 14.68 1.73 -16.78
CA LEU A 180 13.41 1.67 -16.06
C LEU A 180 13.00 0.24 -15.70
N LYS A 181 13.57 -0.80 -16.32
CA LYS A 181 13.32 -2.21 -16.00
C LYS A 181 14.27 -2.72 -14.93
N ALA A 182 15.52 -2.28 -14.92
CA ALA A 182 16.54 -2.67 -13.95
C ALA A 182 16.20 -2.30 -12.49
N GLY A 183 15.25 -1.40 -12.27
CA GLY A 183 14.67 -1.10 -10.95
C GLY A 183 13.68 -2.15 -10.41
N LEU A 184 13.41 -3.23 -11.15
CA LEU A 184 12.50 -4.32 -10.76
C LEU A 184 13.18 -5.68 -10.57
N ASP A 185 14.44 -5.83 -11.00
CA ASP A 185 15.16 -7.12 -11.09
C ASP A 185 16.36 -7.22 -10.11
N LYS A 186 16.36 -6.45 -9.00
CA LYS A 186 17.44 -6.50 -7.99
C LYS A 186 16.95 -6.74 -6.58
#